data_AF-A0A537WIE4-F1
#
_entry.id   AF-A0A537WIE4-F1
#
_cell.length_a   1.000
_cell.length_b   1.000
_cell.length_c   1.000
_cell.angle_alpha   90.00
_cell.angle_beta   90.00
_cell.angle_gamma   90.00
#
_symmetry.space_group_name_H-M   'P 1'
#
loop_
_entity.id
_entity.type
_entity.pdbx_description
1 polymer ?
#
loop_
_entity_poly.entity_id
_entity_poly.type
_entity_poly.pdbx_seq_one_letter_code
_entity_poly.pdbx_strand_id
1 'polypeptide(L)' 'VVDVFRRAEATPPVAEQAVRAGAKVLWLQEGIVNEEARRIAEDGGLTVVMGLCIRTTRERLSREE' A
#
# COMPACT_ATOMS: atom_id res chain seq x y z
N VAL A 1 9.13 0.97 -1.70
CA VAL A 1 7.66 0.90 -1.78
C VAL A 1 7.30 -0.48 -2.30
N VAL A 2 6.38 -1.18 -1.66
CA VAL A 2 5.79 -2.41 -2.20
C VAL A 2 4.47 -2.03 -2.85
N ASP A 3 4.40 -2.18 -4.17
CA ASP A 3 3.26 -1.80 -5.00
C ASP A 3 2.40 -3.04 -5.32
N VAL A 4 1.12 -3.03 -4.94
CA VAL A 4 0.28 -4.23 -4.88
C VAL A 4 -0.91 -4.13 -5.82
N PHE A 5 -0.93 -5.05 -6.81
CA PHE A 5 -2.02 -5.26 -7.78
C PHE A 5 -2.77 -6.59 -7.53
N ARG A 6 -2.90 -7.00 -6.27
CA ARG A 6 -3.59 -8.23 -5.85
C ARG A 6 -4.97 -7.88 -5.29
N ARG A 7 -5.92 -8.82 -5.36
CA ARG A 7 -7.23 -8.66 -4.72
C ARG A 7 -7.06 -8.41 -3.22
N ALA A 8 -7.97 -7.66 -2.62
CA ALA A 8 -7.91 -7.23 -1.23
C ALA A 8 -7.67 -8.39 -0.27
N GLU A 9 -8.31 -9.54 -0.47
CA GLU A 9 -8.22 -10.72 0.40
C GLU A 9 -6.82 -11.35 0.40
N ALA A 10 -6.02 -11.12 -0.64
CA ALA A 10 -4.67 -11.64 -0.77
C ALA A 10 -3.59 -10.68 -0.25
N THR A 11 -3.97 -9.51 0.27
CA THR A 11 -3.02 -8.48 0.73
C THR A 11 -2.44 -8.68 2.13
N PRO A 12 -3.08 -9.34 3.11
CA PRO A 12 -2.47 -9.60 4.42
C PRO A 12 -1.11 -10.32 4.34
N PRO A 13 -0.95 -11.45 3.61
CA PRO A 13 0.36 -12.10 3.49
C PRO A 13 1.38 -11.27 2.70
N VAL A 14 0.94 -10.31 1.87
CA VAL A 14 1.82 -9.35 1.18
C VAL A 14 2.33 -8.29 2.17
N ALA A 15 1.49 -7.82 3.09
CA ALA A 15 1.89 -6.90 4.14
C ALA A 15 2.97 -7.54 5.05
N GLU A 16 2.79 -8.79 5.46
CA GLU A 16 3.81 -9.52 6.23
C GLU A 16 5.15 -9.65 5.49
N GLN A 17 5.11 -9.93 4.18
CA GLN A 17 6.31 -9.99 3.35
C GLN A 17 6.97 -8.61 3.22
N ALA A 18 6.18 -7.55 3.09
CA ALA A 18 6.67 -6.17 3.01
C ALA A 18 7.37 -5.74 4.30
N VAL A 19 6.80 -6.06 5.46
CA VAL A 19 7.40 -5.83 6.78
C VAL A 19 8.73 -6.59 6.91
N ARG A 20 8.73 -7.90 6.61
CA ARG A 20 9.95 -8.73 6.67
C ARG A 20 11.05 -8.23 5.73
N ALA A 21 10.67 -7.69 4.57
CA ALA A 21 11.62 -7.12 3.61
C ALA A 21 12.16 -5.73 4.02
N GLY A 22 11.69 -5.14 5.11
CA GLY A 22 12.09 -3.81 5.55
C GLY A 22 11.62 -2.70 4.59
N ALA A 23 10.47 -2.89 3.94
CA ALA A 23 9.91 -1.85 3.09
C ALA A 23 9.53 -0.62 3.93
N LYS A 24 9.54 0.56 3.30
CA LYS A 24 9.10 1.81 3.96
C LYS A 24 7.61 2.08 3.80
N VAL A 25 7.02 1.58 2.71
CA VAL A 25 5.64 1.88 2.30
C VAL A 25 5.02 0.64 1.69
N LEU A 26 3.80 0.31 2.12
CA LEU A 26 2.89 -0.60 1.44
C LEU A 26 1.85 0.24 0.68
N TRP A 27 1.74 0.02 -0.63
CA TRP A 27 0.80 0.74 -1.49
C TRP A 27 -0.16 -0.25 -2.15
N LEU A 28 -1.41 -0.26 -1.69
CA LEU A 28 -2.49 -1.00 -2.34
C LEU A 28 -3.12 -0.11 -3.41
N GLN A 29 -3.05 -0.56 -4.67
CA GLN A 29 -3.52 0.23 -5.82
C GLN A 29 -5.03 0.50 -5.78
N GLU A 30 -5.49 1.28 -6.75
CA GLU A 30 -6.89 1.66 -6.90
C GLU A 30 -7.87 0.49 -6.76
N GLY A 31 -8.92 0.71 -5.96
CA GLY A 31 -9.93 -0.31 -5.66
C GLY A 31 -9.50 -1.40 -4.66
N ILE A 32 -8.25 -1.38 -4.18
CA ILE A 32 -7.75 -2.38 -3.21
C ILE A 32 -7.67 -1.73 -1.82
N VAL A 33 -8.55 -2.17 -0.92
CA VAL A 33 -8.61 -1.73 0.47
C VAL A 33 -8.71 -2.96 1.37
N ASN A 34 -7.81 -3.08 2.34
CA ASN A 34 -7.84 -4.15 3.33
C ASN A 34 -7.29 -3.65 4.67
N GLU A 35 -8.16 -3.64 5.67
CA GLU A 35 -7.86 -3.15 7.02
C GLU A 35 -6.89 -4.05 7.79
N GLU A 36 -6.92 -5.36 7.58
CA GLU A 36 -5.98 -6.30 8.18
C GLU A 36 -4.56 -6.09 7.62
N ALA A 37 -4.43 -5.95 6.30
CA ALA A 37 -3.15 -5.64 5.65
C ALA A 37 -2.59 -4.29 6.13
N ARG A 38 -3.46 -3.29 6.35
CA ARG A 38 -3.08 -2.01 6.95
C ARG A 38 -2.49 -2.21 8.35
N ARG A 39 -3.19 -2.91 9.24
CA ARG A 39 -2.73 -3.16 10.62
C ARG A 39 -1.38 -3.87 10.64
N ILE A 40 -1.23 -4.96 9.87
CA ILE A 40 0.04 -5.71 9.78
C ILE A 40 1.19 -4.78 9.35
N ALA A 41 0.96 -3.94 8.36
CA ALA A 41 1.99 -3.04 7.84
C ALA A 41 2.32 -1.89 8.82
N GLU A 42 1.30 -1.25 9.42
CA GLU A 42 1.48 -0.18 10.41
C GLU A 42 2.20 -0.68 11.67
N ASP A 43 1.81 -1.84 12.21
CA ASP A 43 2.47 -2.48 13.35
C ASP A 43 3.93 -2.84 13.03
N GLY A 44 4.22 -3.15 11.76
CA GLY A 44 5.56 -3.35 11.24
C GLY A 44 6.34 -2.07 10.92
N GLY A 45 5.76 -0.89 11.16
CA GLY A 45 6.40 0.42 10.96
C GLY A 45 6.35 0.95 9.53
N LEU A 46 5.51 0.39 8.65
CA LEU A 46 5.34 0.87 7.27
C LEU A 46 4.29 1.98 7.21
N THR A 47 4.49 2.94 6.32
CA THR A 47 3.40 3.82 5.86
C THR A 47 2.48 3.04 4.93
N VAL A 48 1.17 3.21 5.06
CA VAL A 48 0.18 2.51 4.24
C VAL A 48 -0.62 3.50 3.41
N VAL A 49 -0.74 3.20 2.11
CA VAL A 49 -1.67 3.87 1.19
C VAL A 49 -2.58 2.81 0.58
N MET A 50 -3.89 3.06 0.54
CA MET A 50 -4.87 2.11 0.00
C MET A 50 -5.84 2.79 -0.95
N GLY A 51 -6.31 2.04 -1.94
CA GLY A 51 -7.37 2.47 -2.85
C GLY A 51 -6.98 3.61 -3.78
N LEU A 52 -5.69 3.91 -3.94
CA LEU A 52 -5.19 5.00 -4.78
C LEU A 52 -4.22 4.48 -5.83
N CYS A 53 -4.33 4.96 -7.06
CA CYS A 53 -3.34 4.67 -8.11
C CYS A 53 -2.14 5.61 -7.99
N ILE A 54 -0.91 5.07 -7.96
CA ILE A 54 0.33 5.88 -7.88
C ILE A 54 0.42 6.91 -9.02
N ARG A 55 0.08 6.51 -10.26
CA ARG A 55 0.16 7.40 -11.43
C ARG A 55 -0.77 8.60 -11.26
N THR A 56 -2.06 8.36 -11.05
CA THR A 56 -3.06 9.42 -10.92
C THR A 56 -2.78 10.30 -9.70
N THR A 57 -2.35 9.72 -8.58
CA THR A 57 -1.93 10.48 -7.40
C THR A 57 -0.73 11.38 -7.70
N ARG A 58 0.31 10.88 -8.37
CA ARG A 58 1.45 11.71 -8.77
C ARG A 58 1.04 12.83 -9.72
N GLU A 59 0.24 12.53 -10.73
CA GLU A 59 -0.24 13.54 -11.68
C GLU A 59 -1.04 14.64 -10.99
N ARG A 60 -1.93 14.29 -10.05
CA ARG A 60 -2.70 15.27 -9.28
C ARG A 60 -1.76 16.16 -8.46
N LEU A 61 -0.84 15.57 -7.70
CA LEU A 61 0.09 16.34 -6.86
C LEU A 61 0.99 17.25 -7.69
N SER A 62 1.46 16.81 -8.86
CA SER A 62 2.29 17.63 -9.76
C SER A 62 1.57 18.82 -10.40
N ARG A 63 0.24 18.88 -10.32
CA ARG A 63 -0.59 20.00 -10.82
C ARG A 63 -0.98 20.97 -9.71
N GLU A 64 -0.76 20.60 -8.46
CA GLU A 64 -1.05 21.39 -7.26
C GLU A 64 0.18 22.17 -6.77
N GLU A 65 1.33 22.01 -7.43
CA GLU A 65 2.57 22.81 -7.30
C GLU A 65 2.60 24.00 -8.26
#